data_AF-A0A3D5AI93-F1
#
_entry.id   AF-A0A3D5AI93-F1
#
_cell.length_a   1.000
_cell.length_b   1.000
_cell.length_c   1.000
_cell.angle_alpha   90.00
_cell.angle_beta   90.00
_cell.angle_gamma   90.00
#
_symmetry.space_group_name_H-M   'P 1'
#
loop_
_entity.id
_entity.type
_entity.pdbx_description
1 polymer ?
#
loop_
_entity_poly.entity_id
_entity_poly.type
_entity_poly.pdbx_seq_one_letter_code
_entity_poly.pdbx_strand_id
1 'polypeptide(L)'
;MSFLLSRIVTLSITAAILLYAVPPLIRTESWVALTILALAAAGIGYLYLSPRHVPAKYLVPGTIFLIIFQIFPVLYTFSVAFTNYGDGHRGSKQEAITAIERESLVDIPGAPDYALTVATKGDDVVFLLVNQETKQVQLGTEKGLSNLDGAEVGLTGKVLSAPGYQIIQASERDEDVQALRVPTERGVIKSVGLSRAIEQEARRKYDASCDCIVEGGNRWVADGKRGYFVDASGGNLIQGWKVNVGWSNFTRVFTDPNVSGHFFGVLVWNIVFALASVVTTFALGMAVALALHSPRVKGTRIYRTLLILPYAMPAFAMLLVWRDMFNKDFGLINRVLGTDLDWLGTPMSARLGLILVNLWLGFPYMFLVTTGALQAIPRELTEASGIDGASPWQSFRRVVLPLLLVALTPLLISSFAFNFNNFNLVRLVTAGGPYAVDNNLVGKTDLLITYTYRLAFEGGSGQFGFAAAISTFIFAIVATISVIAFRRTRAQEEVYT
;
A
#
# COMPACT_ATOMS: atom_id res chain seq x y z
N MET A 1 40.32 17.05 -15.60
CA MET A 1 40.34 16.91 -14.13
C MET A 1 38.93 16.70 -13.54
N SER A 2 37.98 17.61 -13.78
CA SER A 2 36.62 17.59 -13.17
C SER A 2 35.83 16.29 -13.33
N PHE A 3 35.86 15.67 -14.52
CA PHE A 3 35.11 14.44 -14.81
C PHE A 3 35.68 13.16 -14.14
N LEU A 4 37.00 13.10 -13.96
CA LEU A 4 37.64 11.96 -13.30
C LEU A 4 37.39 12.02 -11.79
N LEU A 5 37.44 13.24 -11.23
CA LEU A 5 37.10 13.50 -9.84
C LEU A 5 35.65 13.14 -9.54
N SER A 6 34.69 13.54 -10.40
CA SER A 6 33.28 13.22 -10.19
C SER A 6 32.99 11.72 -10.23
N ARG A 7 33.66 10.96 -11.11
CA ARG A 7 33.56 9.49 -11.15
C ARG A 7 34.09 8.84 -9.87
N ILE A 8 35.26 9.27 -9.41
CA ILE A 8 35.87 8.74 -8.17
C ILE A 8 34.96 9.05 -6.98
N VAL A 9 34.49 10.29 -6.85
CA VAL A 9 33.58 10.69 -5.77
C VAL A 9 32.29 9.86 -5.79
N THR A 10 31.67 9.68 -6.96
CA THR A 10 30.42 8.89 -7.07
C THR A 10 30.63 7.42 -6.70
N LEU A 11 31.73 6.82 -7.15
CA LEU A 11 32.07 5.44 -6.80
C LEU A 11 32.41 5.29 -5.32
N SER A 12 33.15 6.23 -4.74
CA SER A 12 33.48 6.24 -3.31
C SER A 12 32.24 6.38 -2.44
N ILE A 13 31.29 7.26 -2.80
CA ILE A 13 30.01 7.39 -2.09
C ILE A 13 29.21 6.09 -2.19
N THR A 14 29.12 5.52 -3.39
CA THR A 14 28.40 4.25 -3.60
C THR A 14 29.01 3.12 -2.77
N ALA A 15 30.33 3.00 -2.76
CA ALA A 15 31.05 2.02 -1.95
C ALA A 15 30.84 2.25 -0.45
N ALA A 16 30.86 3.51 0.01
CA ALA A 16 30.60 3.85 1.41
C ALA A 16 29.20 3.44 1.85
N ILE A 17 28.18 3.69 1.02
CA ILE A 17 26.79 3.27 1.30
C ILE A 17 26.68 1.75 1.39
N LEU A 18 27.29 1.03 0.44
CA LEU A 18 27.27 -0.43 0.43
C LEU A 18 28.00 -1.01 1.66
N LEU A 19 29.14 -0.44 2.04
CA LEU A 19 29.88 -0.84 3.25
C LEU A 19 29.10 -0.53 4.53
N TYR A 20 28.40 0.61 4.58
CA TYR A 20 27.55 0.98 5.72
C TYR A 20 26.41 -0.03 5.96
N ALA A 21 25.93 -0.69 4.90
CA ALA A 21 24.91 -1.73 5.01
C ALA A 21 25.44 -3.07 5.56
N VAL A 22 26.75 -3.29 5.66
CA VAL A 22 27.32 -4.58 6.09
C VAL A 22 27.13 -4.85 7.61
N PRO A 23 27.50 -3.95 8.54
CA PRO A 23 27.34 -4.19 9.97
C PRO A 23 25.91 -4.58 10.43
N PRO A 24 24.82 -3.92 9.98
CA PRO A 24 23.47 -4.33 10.40
C PRO A 24 23.06 -5.71 9.86
N LEU A 25 23.53 -6.10 8.66
CA LEU A 25 23.25 -7.43 8.10
C LEU A 25 23.97 -8.55 8.87
N ILE A 26 25.18 -8.30 9.36
CA ILE A 26 25.91 -9.25 10.21
C ILE A 26 25.21 -9.39 11.57
N ARG A 27 24.79 -8.28 12.19
CA ARG A 27 24.07 -8.30 13.49
C ARG A 27 22.75 -9.08 13.43
N THR A 28 22.12 -9.13 12.27
CA THR A 28 20.84 -9.83 12.04
C THR A 28 21.03 -11.23 11.45
N GLU A 29 22.27 -11.71 11.33
CA GLU A 29 22.64 -13.01 10.76
C GLU A 29 22.05 -13.24 9.34
N SER A 30 21.83 -12.16 8.58
CA SER A 30 21.20 -12.21 7.26
C SER A 30 22.23 -12.50 6.15
N TRP A 31 22.78 -13.72 6.15
CA TRP A 31 23.84 -14.14 5.24
C TRP A 31 23.47 -14.06 3.75
N VAL A 32 22.20 -14.29 3.43
CA VAL A 32 21.69 -14.19 2.05
C VAL A 32 21.72 -12.74 1.56
N ALA A 33 21.23 -11.80 2.37
CA ALA A 33 21.23 -10.39 2.03
C ALA A 33 22.66 -9.85 1.91
N LEU A 34 23.57 -10.30 2.78
CA LEU A 34 24.98 -9.96 2.72
C LEU A 34 25.63 -10.47 1.41
N THR A 35 25.29 -11.68 0.98
CA THR A 35 25.78 -12.26 -0.29
C THR A 35 25.28 -11.45 -1.49
N ILE A 36 23.99 -11.09 -1.51
CA ILE A 36 23.40 -10.25 -2.57
C ILE A 36 24.09 -8.88 -2.61
N LEU A 37 24.31 -8.26 -1.46
CA LEU A 37 24.99 -6.97 -1.34
C LEU A 37 26.41 -7.03 -1.89
N ALA A 38 27.18 -8.08 -1.53
CA ALA A 38 28.54 -8.28 -2.02
C ALA A 38 28.58 -8.50 -3.54
N LEU A 39 27.67 -9.31 -4.09
CA LEU A 39 27.56 -9.52 -5.54
C LEU A 39 27.18 -8.24 -6.28
N ALA A 40 26.24 -7.45 -5.73
CA ALA A 40 25.86 -6.16 -6.28
C ALA A 40 27.04 -5.17 -6.27
N ALA A 41 27.78 -5.09 -5.17
CA ALA A 41 28.97 -4.26 -5.04
C ALA A 41 30.05 -4.66 -6.06
N ALA A 42 30.33 -5.95 -6.17
CA ALA A 42 31.29 -6.49 -7.15
C ALA A 42 30.84 -6.21 -8.59
N GLY A 43 29.54 -6.37 -8.89
CA GLY A 43 28.96 -6.09 -10.20
C GLY A 43 29.04 -4.62 -10.59
N ILE A 44 28.70 -3.71 -9.67
CA ILE A 44 28.83 -2.25 -9.87
C ILE A 44 30.30 -1.88 -10.04
N GLY A 45 31.19 -2.41 -9.19
CA GLY A 45 32.63 -2.20 -9.29
C GLY A 45 33.17 -2.65 -10.64
N TYR A 46 32.88 -3.88 -11.05
CA TYR A 46 33.25 -4.43 -12.36
C TYR A 46 32.73 -3.55 -13.51
N LEU A 47 31.46 -3.16 -13.45
CA LEU A 47 30.82 -2.37 -14.51
C LEU A 47 31.49 -1.00 -14.68
N TYR A 48 31.65 -0.26 -13.59
CA TYR A 48 32.11 1.13 -13.66
C TYR A 48 33.62 1.27 -13.78
N LEU A 49 34.40 0.35 -13.19
CA LEU A 49 35.86 0.30 -13.32
C LEU A 49 36.31 -0.30 -14.66
N SER A 50 35.49 -1.17 -15.29
CA SER A 50 35.80 -1.71 -16.61
C SER A 50 35.54 -0.69 -17.73
N PRO A 51 36.41 -0.58 -18.74
CA PRO A 51 36.16 0.26 -19.91
C PRO A 51 35.19 -0.38 -20.92
N ARG A 52 34.88 -1.68 -20.83
CA ARG A 52 34.22 -2.44 -21.92
C ARG A 52 32.71 -2.21 -22.07
N HIS A 53 32.02 -1.84 -20.99
CA HIS A 53 30.55 -1.86 -20.94
C HIS A 53 29.93 -0.46 -20.85
N VAL A 54 30.27 0.43 -21.78
CA VAL A 54 29.79 1.82 -21.77
C VAL A 54 28.26 1.94 -21.75
N PRO A 55 27.47 1.21 -22.57
CA PRO A 55 26.01 1.32 -22.55
C PRO A 55 25.39 0.92 -21.19
N ALA A 56 25.90 -0.15 -20.57
CA ALA A 56 25.38 -0.64 -19.31
C ALA A 56 25.60 0.35 -18.15
N LYS A 57 26.62 1.22 -18.20
CA LYS A 57 26.82 2.29 -17.20
C LYS A 57 25.66 3.28 -17.14
N TYR A 58 24.88 3.43 -18.22
CA TYR A 58 23.70 4.30 -18.27
C TYR A 58 22.42 3.56 -17.87
N LEU A 59 22.32 2.28 -18.18
CA LEU A 59 21.11 1.48 -17.93
C LEU A 59 21.05 0.91 -16.50
N VAL A 60 22.19 0.53 -15.92
CA VAL A 60 22.23 -0.21 -14.65
C VAL A 60 21.65 0.58 -13.47
N PRO A 61 21.93 1.89 -13.26
CA PRO A 61 21.30 2.64 -12.18
C PRO A 61 19.76 2.56 -12.25
N GLY A 62 19.18 2.87 -13.42
CA GLY A 62 17.73 2.79 -13.62
C GLY A 62 17.18 1.38 -13.43
N THR A 63 17.93 0.36 -13.86
CA THR A 63 17.54 -1.05 -13.70
C THR A 63 17.54 -1.47 -12.23
N ILE A 64 18.51 -1.01 -11.43
CA ILE A 64 18.56 -1.26 -9.98
C ILE A 64 17.32 -0.65 -9.30
N PHE A 65 17.00 0.61 -9.60
CA PHE A 65 15.79 1.25 -9.07
C PHE A 65 14.52 0.48 -9.49
N LEU A 66 14.43 0.05 -10.74
CA LEU A 66 13.32 -0.76 -11.22
C LEU A 66 13.22 -2.09 -10.47
N ILE A 67 14.33 -2.78 -10.24
CA ILE A 67 14.32 -4.06 -9.51
C ILE A 67 13.86 -3.85 -8.06
N ILE A 68 14.44 -2.87 -7.36
CA ILE A 68 14.18 -2.63 -5.93
C ILE A 68 12.77 -2.08 -5.70
N PHE A 69 12.34 -1.10 -6.49
CA PHE A 69 11.09 -0.37 -6.24
C PHE A 69 9.89 -0.88 -7.04
N GLN A 70 10.11 -1.67 -8.11
CA GLN A 70 9.02 -2.22 -8.91
C GLN A 70 8.95 -3.75 -8.85
N ILE A 71 10.05 -4.46 -9.16
CA ILE A 71 10.02 -5.94 -9.25
C ILE A 71 9.92 -6.57 -7.86
N PHE A 72 10.70 -6.12 -6.89
CA PHE A 72 10.69 -6.70 -5.55
C PHE A 72 9.32 -6.58 -4.86
N PRO A 73 8.63 -5.42 -4.84
CA PRO A 73 7.29 -5.33 -4.27
C PRO A 73 6.26 -6.23 -4.97
N VAL A 74 6.37 -6.40 -6.28
CA VAL A 74 5.49 -7.32 -7.04
C VAL A 74 5.75 -8.77 -6.63
N LEU A 75 7.02 -9.20 -6.57
CA LEU A 75 7.38 -10.55 -6.13
C LEU A 75 7.03 -10.81 -4.66
N TYR A 76 7.22 -9.81 -3.80
CA TYR A 76 6.83 -9.88 -2.40
C TYR A 76 5.31 -10.04 -2.25
N THR A 77 4.53 -9.24 -2.99
CA THR A 77 3.06 -9.38 -3.02
C THR A 77 2.65 -10.77 -3.52
N PHE A 78 3.29 -11.26 -4.60
CA PHE A 78 3.05 -12.62 -5.09
C PHE A 78 3.36 -13.69 -4.04
N SER A 79 4.46 -13.55 -3.30
CA SER A 79 4.82 -14.46 -2.21
C SER A 79 3.79 -14.43 -1.07
N VAL A 80 3.33 -13.24 -0.67
CA VAL A 80 2.29 -13.06 0.35
C VAL A 80 0.97 -13.73 -0.05
N ALA A 81 0.66 -13.81 -1.35
CA ALA A 81 -0.54 -14.47 -1.86
C ALA A 81 -0.63 -15.97 -1.51
N PHE A 82 0.48 -16.64 -1.22
CA PHE A 82 0.50 -18.05 -0.80
C PHE A 82 0.36 -18.24 0.71
N THR A 83 0.04 -17.18 1.47
CA THR A 83 0.02 -17.22 2.93
C THR A 83 -1.35 -16.82 3.47
N ASN A 84 -1.66 -17.22 4.71
CA ASN A 84 -2.81 -16.72 5.46
C ASN A 84 -2.56 -15.34 6.09
N TYR A 85 -1.55 -14.59 5.62
CA TYR A 85 -1.18 -13.30 6.21
C TYR A 85 -2.39 -12.38 6.30
N GLY A 86 -2.59 -11.77 7.46
CA GLY A 86 -3.82 -11.07 7.73
C GLY A 86 -3.96 -10.71 9.19
N ASP A 87 -5.16 -10.29 9.57
CA ASP A 87 -5.47 -10.05 10.96
C ASP A 87 -5.38 -11.35 11.78
N GLY A 88 -4.76 -11.26 12.95
CA GLY A 88 -4.37 -12.41 13.75
C GLY A 88 -3.20 -13.27 13.20
N HIS A 89 -2.72 -13.09 11.96
CA HIS A 89 -1.67 -13.95 11.35
C HIS A 89 -0.48 -13.13 10.88
N ARG A 90 0.14 -12.39 11.80
CA ARG A 90 1.13 -11.37 11.44
C ARG A 90 2.55 -11.89 11.41
N GLY A 91 2.86 -12.90 12.22
CA GLY A 91 4.24 -13.32 12.45
C GLY A 91 4.37 -14.80 12.79
N SER A 92 5.37 -15.10 13.61
CA SER A 92 5.71 -16.48 13.98
C SER A 92 4.74 -17.07 15.01
N LYS A 93 4.75 -18.39 15.16
CA LYS A 93 3.98 -19.08 16.20
C LYS A 93 4.37 -18.64 17.62
N GLN A 94 5.65 -18.38 17.83
CA GLN A 94 6.12 -17.90 19.14
C GLN A 94 5.57 -16.51 19.46
N GLU A 95 5.56 -15.61 18.48
CA GLU A 95 4.92 -14.29 18.63
C GLU A 95 3.43 -14.41 18.92
N ALA A 96 2.73 -15.35 18.27
CA ALA A 96 1.32 -15.62 18.52
C ALA A 96 1.08 -16.12 19.95
N ILE A 97 1.89 -17.08 20.43
CA ILE A 97 1.83 -17.58 21.81
C ILE A 97 2.02 -16.42 22.79
N THR A 98 3.08 -15.63 22.61
CA THR A 98 3.36 -14.48 23.48
C THR A 98 2.23 -13.46 23.46
N ALA A 99 1.59 -13.21 22.30
CA ALA A 99 0.43 -12.32 22.23
C ALA A 99 -0.78 -12.88 22.99
N ILE A 100 -1.08 -14.17 22.85
CA ILE A 100 -2.19 -14.85 23.55
C ILE A 100 -2.01 -14.77 25.06
N GLU A 101 -0.80 -15.07 25.55
CA GLU A 101 -0.49 -15.03 26.98
C GLU A 101 -0.64 -13.59 27.52
N ARG A 102 -0.11 -12.60 26.80
CA ARG A 102 -0.19 -11.17 27.14
C ARG A 102 -1.61 -10.61 27.15
N GLU A 103 -2.48 -11.06 26.25
CA GLU A 103 -3.88 -10.64 26.19
C GLU A 103 -4.75 -11.31 27.26
N SER A 104 -4.24 -12.36 27.90
CA SER A 104 -4.99 -13.17 28.89
C SER A 104 -4.61 -12.91 30.35
N LEU A 105 -3.91 -11.80 30.64
CA LEU A 105 -3.43 -11.51 31.99
C LEU A 105 -4.60 -11.32 32.98
N VAL A 106 -4.52 -12.00 34.11
CA VAL A 106 -5.45 -11.87 35.25
C VAL A 106 -4.69 -11.65 36.55
N ASP A 107 -5.31 -10.95 37.48
CA ASP A 107 -4.74 -10.70 38.80
C ASP A 107 -4.46 -12.02 39.53
N ILE A 108 -3.25 -12.16 40.06
CA ILE A 108 -2.89 -13.32 40.87
C ILE A 108 -3.54 -13.15 42.25
N PRO A 109 -4.39 -14.09 42.72
CA PRO A 109 -4.98 -14.00 44.05
C PRO A 109 -3.90 -13.97 45.14
N GLY A 110 -3.93 -12.93 45.97
CA GLY A 110 -2.95 -12.73 47.06
C GLY A 110 -1.58 -12.22 46.60
N ALA A 111 -1.44 -11.73 45.36
CA ALA A 111 -0.25 -10.99 44.97
C ALA A 111 -0.13 -9.65 45.71
N PRO A 112 1.09 -9.21 46.02
CA PRO A 112 1.33 -7.95 46.72
C PRO A 112 0.86 -6.77 45.86
N ASP A 113 0.26 -5.80 46.55
CA ASP A 113 -0.13 -4.55 45.94
C ASP A 113 1.05 -3.58 45.92
N TYR A 114 1.33 -2.96 44.78
CA TYR A 114 2.42 -2.01 44.64
C TYR A 114 1.90 -0.58 44.51
N ALA A 115 2.43 0.32 45.34
CA ALA A 115 2.34 1.74 45.07
C ALA A 115 3.22 2.07 43.86
N LEU A 116 2.61 2.61 42.80
CA LEU A 116 3.32 2.97 41.57
C LEU A 116 3.69 4.46 41.58
N THR A 117 4.99 4.72 41.42
CA THR A 117 5.53 6.01 40.98
C THR A 117 6.21 5.80 39.63
N VAL A 118 5.87 6.63 38.64
CA VAL A 118 6.49 6.58 37.30
C VAL A 118 7.70 7.50 37.26
N ALA A 119 8.80 7.02 36.70
CA ALA A 119 10.01 7.81 36.52
C ALA A 119 10.66 7.52 35.16
N THR A 120 11.62 8.36 34.77
CA THR A 120 12.44 8.16 33.57
C THR A 120 13.91 8.04 33.94
N LYS A 121 14.63 7.25 33.13
CA LYS A 121 16.10 7.18 33.14
C LYS A 121 16.59 7.49 31.73
N GLY A 122 16.90 8.76 31.47
CA GLY A 122 17.02 9.24 30.09
C GLY A 122 15.64 9.34 29.46
N ASP A 123 15.42 8.63 28.35
CA ASP A 123 14.11 8.60 27.65
C ASP A 123 13.26 7.34 28.00
N ASP A 124 13.85 6.38 28.71
CA ASP A 124 13.18 5.13 29.09
C ASP A 124 12.29 5.34 30.31
N VAL A 125 11.01 4.95 30.20
CA VAL A 125 10.06 4.93 31.32
C VAL A 125 10.29 3.70 32.19
N VAL A 126 10.33 3.90 33.51
CA VAL A 126 10.50 2.84 34.51
C VAL A 126 9.46 2.98 35.62
N PHE A 127 9.17 1.86 36.28
CA PHE A 127 8.31 1.83 37.46
C PHE A 127 9.13 1.80 38.73
N LEU A 128 8.83 2.72 39.64
CA LEU A 128 9.29 2.68 41.03
C LEU A 128 8.14 2.13 41.86
N LEU A 129 8.31 0.89 42.32
CA LEU A 129 7.28 0.07 42.93
C LEU A 129 7.56 -0.07 44.42
N VAL A 130 6.61 0.31 45.26
CA VAL A 130 6.70 0.08 46.71
C VAL A 130 5.73 -1.02 47.10
N ASN A 131 6.25 -2.16 47.56
CA ASN A 131 5.42 -3.25 48.05
C ASN A 131 4.68 -2.80 49.32
N GLN A 132 3.35 -2.83 49.32
CA GLN A 132 2.55 -2.31 50.43
C GLN A 132 2.64 -3.15 51.70
N GLU A 133 3.02 -4.43 51.60
CA GLU A 133 3.15 -5.34 52.73
C GLU A 133 4.56 -5.27 53.33
N THR A 134 5.60 -5.40 52.50
CA THR A 134 7.00 -5.45 52.97
C THR A 134 7.66 -4.08 53.06
N LYS A 135 7.04 -3.04 52.50
CA LYS A 135 7.57 -1.67 52.37
C LYS A 135 8.90 -1.58 51.59
N GLN A 136 9.27 -2.62 50.86
CA GLN A 136 10.47 -2.62 50.02
C GLN A 136 10.25 -1.80 48.75
N VAL A 137 11.27 -1.04 48.35
CA VAL A 137 11.28 -0.28 47.10
C VAL A 137 12.01 -1.07 46.02
N GLN A 138 11.34 -1.25 44.89
CA GLN A 138 11.83 -2.03 43.77
C GLN A 138 11.71 -1.22 42.47
N LEU A 139 12.71 -1.36 41.61
CA LEU A 139 12.72 -0.85 40.26
C LEU A 139 12.17 -1.92 39.32
N GLY A 140 11.10 -1.58 38.61
CA GLY A 140 10.54 -2.36 37.53
C GLY A 140 10.93 -1.81 36.16
N THR A 141 11.60 -2.65 35.37
CA THR A 141 11.94 -2.36 33.97
C THR A 141 11.48 -3.50 33.07
N GLU A 142 11.59 -3.35 31.75
CA GLU A 142 11.34 -4.44 30.80
C GLU A 142 12.22 -5.68 31.04
N LYS A 143 13.37 -5.49 31.71
CA LYS A 143 14.31 -6.58 32.03
C LYS A 143 13.92 -7.35 33.30
N GLY A 144 12.97 -6.83 34.07
CA GLY A 144 12.49 -7.44 35.31
C GLY A 144 12.49 -6.49 36.50
N LEU A 145 12.27 -7.09 37.68
CA LEU A 145 12.17 -6.43 38.97
C LEU A 145 13.50 -6.55 39.74
N SER A 146 14.02 -5.43 40.24
CA SER A 146 15.25 -5.37 41.05
C SER A 146 15.09 -4.45 42.25
N ASN A 147 15.76 -4.72 43.37
CA ASN A 147 15.71 -3.83 44.54
C ASN A 147 16.37 -2.48 44.24
N LEU A 148 15.80 -1.41 44.77
CA LEU A 148 16.33 -0.05 44.61
C LEU A 148 16.67 0.55 45.98
N ASP A 149 17.97 0.69 46.23
CA ASP A 149 18.47 1.31 47.46
C ASP A 149 18.56 2.84 47.33
N GLY A 150 18.35 3.53 48.45
CA GLY A 150 18.50 4.99 48.53
C GLY A 150 17.33 5.82 47.99
N ALA A 151 16.18 5.21 47.71
CA ALA A 151 14.95 5.91 47.36
C ALA A 151 14.21 6.41 48.60
N GLU A 152 13.71 7.65 48.57
CA GLU A 152 12.91 8.23 49.65
C GLU A 152 11.42 7.92 49.44
N VAL A 153 10.78 7.29 50.41
CA VAL A 153 9.35 6.95 50.38
C VAL A 153 8.58 7.93 51.27
N GLY A 154 7.55 8.57 50.71
CA GLY A 154 6.68 9.49 51.42
C GLY A 154 5.67 8.79 52.33
N LEU A 155 4.94 9.58 53.13
CA LEU A 155 3.90 9.10 54.04
C LEU A 155 2.74 8.37 53.34
N THR A 156 2.58 8.59 52.03
CA THR A 156 1.58 7.92 51.18
C THR A 156 2.05 6.56 50.65
N GLY A 157 3.26 6.12 51.00
CA GLY A 157 3.86 4.87 50.52
C GLY A 157 4.39 4.94 49.09
N LYS A 158 4.48 6.14 48.51
CA LYS A 158 5.03 6.39 47.17
C LYS A 158 6.45 6.90 47.23
N VAL A 159 7.24 6.60 46.20
CA VAL A 159 8.60 7.15 46.07
C VAL A 159 8.52 8.64 45.74
N LEU A 160 9.22 9.47 46.51
CA LEU A 160 9.34 10.92 46.35
C LEU A 160 10.62 11.33 45.61
N SER A 161 11.70 10.56 45.79
CA SER A 161 12.97 10.77 45.11
C SER A 161 13.71 9.44 44.96
N ALA A 162 14.44 9.27 43.87
CA ALA A 162 15.26 8.08 43.61
C ALA A 162 16.55 8.49 42.88
N PRO A 163 17.74 8.06 43.35
CA PRO A 163 19.00 8.43 42.72
C PRO A 163 19.09 7.99 41.25
N GLY A 164 19.31 8.93 40.34
CA GLY A 164 19.46 8.65 38.91
C GLY A 164 18.16 8.45 38.13
N TYR A 165 17.01 8.74 38.74
CA TYR A 165 15.69 8.67 38.10
C TYR A 165 14.94 10.00 38.26
N GLN A 166 14.30 10.46 37.19
CA GLN A 166 13.46 11.65 37.22
C GLN A 166 12.00 11.24 37.33
N ILE A 167 11.34 11.57 38.44
CA ILE A 167 9.92 11.24 38.64
C ILE A 167 9.07 12.15 37.75
N ILE A 168 8.10 11.55 37.06
CA ILE A 168 7.17 12.23 36.16
C ILE A 168 5.73 11.88 36.52
N GLN A 169 4.76 12.68 36.07
CA GLN A 169 3.37 12.27 36.18
C GLN A 169 3.06 11.17 35.16
N ALA A 170 2.36 10.12 35.58
CA ALA A 170 2.02 9.00 34.70
C ALA A 170 1.24 9.43 33.45
N SER A 171 0.44 10.50 33.55
CA SER A 171 -0.31 11.08 32.43
C SER A 171 0.56 11.75 31.36
N GLU A 172 1.81 12.14 31.68
CA GLU A 172 2.73 12.73 30.70
C GLU A 172 3.24 11.68 29.69
N ARG A 173 3.21 10.39 30.06
CA ARG A 173 3.67 9.26 29.23
C ARG A 173 2.67 8.09 29.33
N ASP A 174 1.37 8.37 29.24
CA ASP A 174 0.30 7.38 29.48
C ASP A 174 0.44 6.13 28.58
N GLU A 175 0.75 6.31 27.30
CA GLU A 175 0.95 5.20 26.36
C GLU A 175 2.09 4.28 26.80
N ASP A 176 3.24 4.84 27.18
CA ASP A 176 4.40 4.06 27.65
C ASP A 176 4.14 3.40 29.01
N VAL A 177 3.43 4.08 29.91
CA VAL A 177 3.03 3.53 31.21
C VAL A 177 2.05 2.38 31.04
N GLN A 178 1.13 2.45 30.07
CA GLN A 178 0.23 1.35 29.76
C GLN A 178 0.90 0.23 28.95
N ALA A 179 1.98 0.52 28.24
CA ALA A 179 2.76 -0.46 27.48
C ALA A 179 3.75 -1.24 28.36
N LEU A 180 4.36 -0.59 29.37
CA LEU A 180 5.40 -1.21 30.20
C LEU A 180 4.88 -2.45 30.94
N ARG A 181 5.60 -3.55 30.79
CA ARG A 181 5.39 -4.80 31.52
C ARG A 181 6.69 -5.11 32.24
N VAL A 182 6.61 -5.34 33.54
CA VAL A 182 7.76 -5.70 34.35
C VAL A 182 7.71 -7.21 34.59
N PRO A 183 8.57 -8.02 33.95
CA PRO A 183 8.59 -9.47 34.18
C PRO A 183 8.90 -9.84 35.62
N THR A 184 8.19 -10.83 36.16
CA THR A 184 8.45 -11.44 37.46
C THR A 184 8.56 -12.96 37.31
N GLU A 185 8.93 -13.66 38.39
CA GLU A 185 8.99 -15.14 38.37
C GLU A 185 7.63 -15.80 38.15
N ARG A 186 6.54 -15.16 38.60
CA ARG A 186 5.18 -15.71 38.52
C ARG A 186 4.37 -15.15 37.35
N GLY A 187 4.76 -14.01 36.78
CA GLY A 187 4.02 -13.36 35.71
C GLY A 187 4.60 -12.02 35.31
N VAL A 188 3.77 -10.97 35.33
CA VAL A 188 4.16 -9.61 34.99
C VAL A 188 3.46 -8.61 35.90
N ILE A 189 4.20 -7.59 36.37
CA ILE A 189 3.60 -6.45 37.05
C ILE A 189 3.16 -5.42 36.01
N LYS A 190 1.90 -4.98 36.11
CA LYS A 190 1.30 -3.96 35.25
C LYS A 190 0.64 -2.86 36.09
N SER A 191 0.63 -1.64 35.56
CA SER A 191 -0.12 -0.52 36.10
C SER A 191 -1.64 -0.80 36.08
N VAL A 192 -2.30 -0.53 37.20
CA VAL A 192 -3.75 -0.56 37.35
C VAL A 192 -4.19 0.85 37.72
N GLY A 193 -4.55 1.65 36.72
CA GLY A 193 -4.69 3.10 36.87
C GLY A 193 -3.33 3.81 36.97
N LEU A 194 -3.30 5.01 37.56
CA LEU A 194 -2.13 5.89 37.53
C LEU A 194 -1.20 5.76 38.76
N SER A 195 -1.62 5.02 39.78
CA SER A 195 -0.98 5.05 41.12
C SER A 195 -0.74 3.69 41.74
N ARG A 196 -1.17 2.62 41.07
CA ARG A 196 -1.12 1.25 41.57
C ARG A 196 -0.57 0.33 40.50
N ALA A 197 0.13 -0.72 40.90
CA ALA A 197 0.52 -1.80 40.02
C ALA A 197 0.31 -3.14 40.73
N ILE A 198 -0.07 -4.16 39.98
CA ILE A 198 -0.39 -5.49 40.50
C ILE A 198 0.32 -6.54 39.63
N GLU A 199 0.76 -7.62 40.26
CA GLU A 199 1.27 -8.79 39.56
C GLU A 199 0.13 -9.61 38.97
N GLN A 200 0.19 -9.84 37.66
CA GLN A 200 -0.79 -10.59 36.89
C GLN A 200 -0.11 -11.80 36.24
N GLU A 201 -0.82 -12.91 36.14
CA GLU A 201 -0.37 -14.09 35.38
C GLU A 201 -1.22 -14.31 34.14
N ALA A 202 -0.65 -14.94 33.12
CA ALA A 202 -1.40 -15.31 31.94
C ALA A 202 -2.41 -16.40 32.29
N ARG A 203 -3.70 -16.12 32.10
CA ARG A 203 -4.80 -17.10 32.29
C ARG A 203 -4.73 -18.23 31.26
N ARG A 204 -4.29 -17.90 30.05
CA ARG A 204 -3.97 -18.85 28.99
C ARG A 204 -2.47 -19.07 29.00
N LYS A 205 -2.03 -20.31 29.19
CA LYS A 205 -0.60 -20.66 29.17
C LYS A 205 -0.32 -21.65 28.05
N TYR A 206 0.82 -21.50 27.39
CA TYR A 206 1.28 -22.48 26.43
C TYR A 206 1.92 -23.68 27.14
N ASP A 207 1.51 -24.87 26.73
CA ASP A 207 2.10 -26.13 27.16
C ASP A 207 2.78 -26.81 25.95
N ALA A 208 4.10 -26.94 26.04
CA ALA A 208 4.94 -27.50 24.99
C ALA A 208 4.77 -29.01 24.80
N SER A 209 4.29 -29.74 25.82
CA SER A 209 4.12 -31.20 25.75
C SER A 209 2.98 -31.61 24.82
N CYS A 210 1.98 -30.75 24.74
CA CYS A 210 0.71 -30.98 24.06
C CYS A 210 0.56 -30.12 22.80
N ASP A 211 1.53 -29.22 22.57
CA ASP A 211 1.53 -28.13 21.62
C ASP A 211 0.19 -27.36 21.61
N CYS A 212 -0.17 -26.85 22.80
CA CYS A 212 -1.51 -26.32 23.04
C CYS A 212 -1.53 -25.16 24.02
N ILE A 213 -2.58 -24.33 23.91
CA ILE A 213 -2.93 -23.32 24.92
C ILE A 213 -3.95 -23.94 25.88
N VAL A 214 -3.74 -23.78 27.18
CA VAL A 214 -4.64 -24.29 28.23
C VAL A 214 -5.21 -23.17 29.08
N GLU A 215 -6.49 -23.28 29.42
CA GLU A 215 -7.22 -22.34 30.29
C GLU A 215 -8.31 -23.07 31.08
N GLY A 216 -8.14 -23.26 32.40
CA GLY A 216 -9.23 -23.76 33.26
C GLY A 216 -9.89 -25.06 32.80
N GLY A 217 -9.13 -25.98 32.18
CA GLY A 217 -9.62 -27.25 31.62
C GLY A 217 -9.95 -27.22 30.12
N ASN A 218 -10.08 -26.03 29.51
CA ASN A 218 -10.17 -25.89 28.06
C ASN A 218 -8.77 -26.00 27.44
N ARG A 219 -8.72 -26.59 26.24
CA ARG A 219 -7.49 -26.83 25.49
C ARG A 219 -7.68 -26.46 24.03
N TRP A 220 -6.78 -25.63 23.50
CA TRP A 220 -6.69 -25.32 22.07
C TRP A 220 -5.37 -25.85 21.51
N VAL A 221 -5.44 -26.84 20.62
CA VAL A 221 -4.27 -27.51 20.03
C VAL A 221 -3.82 -26.75 18.79
N ALA A 222 -2.50 -26.67 18.56
CA ALA A 222 -1.96 -26.04 17.38
C ALA A 222 -2.34 -26.78 16.09
N ASP A 223 -2.99 -26.08 15.16
CA ASP A 223 -3.20 -26.51 13.78
C ASP A 223 -2.18 -25.82 12.87
N GLY A 224 -1.11 -26.55 12.53
CA GLY A 224 -0.05 -26.08 11.63
C GLY A 224 -0.48 -25.80 10.19
N LYS A 225 -1.64 -26.30 9.74
CA LYS A 225 -2.14 -26.05 8.37
C LYS A 225 -2.93 -24.76 8.29
N ARG A 226 -3.72 -24.45 9.33
CA ARG A 226 -4.53 -23.22 9.40
C ARG A 226 -3.79 -22.05 10.03
N GLY A 227 -2.77 -22.34 10.84
CA GLY A 227 -2.01 -21.33 11.59
C GLY A 227 -2.75 -20.83 12.83
N TYR A 228 -3.53 -21.68 13.49
CA TYR A 228 -4.36 -21.33 14.65
C TYR A 228 -4.21 -22.33 15.79
N PHE A 229 -4.55 -21.91 17.01
CA PHE A 229 -4.90 -22.83 18.09
C PHE A 229 -6.40 -23.11 18.04
N VAL A 230 -6.80 -24.39 17.94
CA VAL A 230 -8.19 -24.84 17.74
C VAL A 230 -8.68 -25.71 18.89
N ASP A 231 -9.93 -25.51 19.30
CA ASP A 231 -10.59 -26.39 20.28
C ASP A 231 -11.19 -27.63 19.62
N ALA A 232 -11.67 -28.56 20.45
CA ALA A 232 -12.30 -29.80 20.00
C ALA A 232 -13.61 -29.60 19.20
N SER A 233 -14.26 -28.44 19.34
CA SER A 233 -15.48 -28.08 18.60
C SER A 233 -15.21 -27.39 17.26
N GLY A 234 -13.94 -27.09 16.95
CA GLY A 234 -13.51 -26.41 15.73
C GLY A 234 -13.45 -24.88 15.84
N GLY A 235 -13.73 -24.32 17.02
CA GLY A 235 -13.46 -22.92 17.34
C GLY A 235 -11.96 -22.65 17.45
N ASN A 236 -11.55 -21.40 17.27
CA ASN A 236 -10.15 -21.02 17.26
C ASN A 236 -9.88 -19.74 18.06
N LEU A 237 -8.67 -19.63 18.60
CA LEU A 237 -8.19 -18.37 19.15
C LEU A 237 -8.01 -17.35 18.02
N ILE A 238 -8.21 -16.07 18.35
CA ILE A 238 -8.13 -14.96 17.39
C ILE A 238 -6.71 -14.80 16.88
N GLN A 239 -5.74 -14.85 17.79
CA GLN A 239 -4.31 -14.76 17.46
C GLN A 239 -3.82 -16.12 16.94
N GLY A 240 -3.22 -16.09 15.76
CA GLY A 240 -2.61 -17.21 15.06
C GLY A 240 -1.24 -16.81 14.49
N TRP A 241 -0.71 -17.62 13.58
CA TRP A 241 0.58 -17.38 12.96
C TRP A 241 0.57 -17.60 11.46
N LYS A 242 1.50 -16.93 10.80
CA LYS A 242 1.62 -16.99 9.35
C LYS A 242 2.05 -18.39 8.92
N VAL A 243 1.27 -19.00 8.05
CA VAL A 243 1.58 -20.28 7.40
C VAL A 243 1.38 -20.17 5.89
N ASN A 244 2.05 -21.06 5.17
CA ASN A 244 1.84 -21.21 3.74
C ASN A 244 0.56 -22.03 3.50
N VAL A 245 -0.41 -21.43 2.82
CA VAL A 245 -1.71 -22.03 2.48
C VAL A 245 -1.77 -22.54 1.03
N GLY A 246 -0.63 -22.50 0.33
CA GLY A 246 -0.51 -22.90 -1.07
C GLY A 246 -1.43 -22.07 -1.96
N TRP A 247 -2.19 -22.75 -2.83
CA TRP A 247 -3.08 -22.12 -3.81
C TRP A 247 -4.49 -21.80 -3.28
N SER A 248 -4.73 -21.91 -1.97
CA SER A 248 -6.08 -21.73 -1.41
C SER A 248 -6.65 -20.33 -1.69
N ASN A 249 -5.84 -19.27 -1.57
CA ASN A 249 -6.28 -17.91 -1.86
C ASN A 249 -6.64 -17.72 -3.34
N PHE A 250 -5.91 -18.36 -4.26
CA PHE A 250 -6.19 -18.27 -5.70
C PHE A 250 -7.45 -19.05 -6.08
N THR A 251 -7.60 -20.27 -5.56
CA THR A 251 -8.78 -21.10 -5.81
C THR A 251 -10.04 -20.48 -5.22
N ARG A 252 -9.96 -19.85 -4.05
CA ARG A 252 -11.07 -19.14 -3.40
C ARG A 252 -11.73 -18.10 -4.31
N VAL A 253 -10.96 -17.40 -5.16
CA VAL A 253 -11.52 -16.43 -6.13
C VAL A 253 -12.54 -17.08 -7.07
N PHE A 254 -12.37 -18.37 -7.38
CA PHE A 254 -13.24 -19.10 -8.30
C PHE A 254 -14.25 -20.01 -7.58
N THR A 255 -13.93 -20.50 -6.38
CA THR A 255 -14.75 -21.50 -5.69
C THR A 255 -15.67 -20.93 -4.63
N ASP A 256 -15.34 -19.77 -4.04
CA ASP A 256 -16.16 -19.15 -2.98
C ASP A 256 -17.31 -18.36 -3.62
N PRO A 257 -18.59 -18.76 -3.41
CA PRO A 257 -19.74 -18.08 -4.00
C PRO A 257 -19.85 -16.61 -3.57
N ASN A 258 -19.37 -16.27 -2.37
CA ASN A 258 -19.40 -14.92 -1.83
C ASN A 258 -18.31 -14.01 -2.41
N VAL A 259 -17.36 -14.57 -3.17
CA VAL A 259 -16.23 -13.83 -3.76
C VAL A 259 -16.34 -13.84 -5.28
N SER A 260 -16.51 -15.02 -5.87
CA SER A 260 -16.46 -15.25 -7.32
C SER A 260 -17.45 -14.37 -8.09
N GLY A 261 -18.72 -14.34 -7.67
CA GLY A 261 -19.75 -13.54 -8.32
C GLY A 261 -19.41 -12.04 -8.33
N HIS A 262 -18.85 -11.54 -7.23
CA HIS A 262 -18.42 -10.15 -7.16
C HIS A 262 -17.16 -9.87 -7.99
N PHE A 263 -16.17 -10.76 -7.94
CA PHE A 263 -14.93 -10.62 -8.68
C PHE A 263 -15.18 -10.46 -10.18
N PHE A 264 -16.00 -11.33 -10.79
CA PHE A 264 -16.30 -11.25 -12.22
C PHE A 264 -17.12 -10.00 -12.59
N GLY A 265 -18.10 -9.63 -11.76
CA GLY A 265 -18.89 -8.41 -11.97
C GLY A 265 -18.02 -7.15 -11.93
N VAL A 266 -17.11 -7.08 -10.95
CA VAL A 266 -16.13 -5.99 -10.81
C VAL A 266 -15.14 -6.01 -11.98
N LEU A 267 -14.65 -7.19 -12.40
CA LEU A 267 -13.73 -7.31 -13.53
C LEU A 267 -14.34 -6.78 -14.83
N VAL A 268 -15.59 -7.12 -15.13
CA VAL A 268 -16.29 -6.63 -16.33
C VAL A 268 -16.41 -5.11 -16.30
N TRP A 269 -16.88 -4.55 -15.17
CA TRP A 269 -16.95 -3.10 -15.03
C TRP A 269 -15.56 -2.45 -15.13
N ASN A 270 -14.53 -3.03 -14.52
CA ASN A 270 -13.17 -2.49 -14.55
C ASN A 270 -12.61 -2.42 -15.99
N ILE A 271 -12.83 -3.47 -16.80
CA ILE A 271 -12.44 -3.47 -18.22
C ILE A 271 -13.21 -2.40 -19.00
N VAL A 272 -14.54 -2.32 -18.80
CA VAL A 272 -15.39 -1.31 -19.46
C VAL A 272 -14.96 0.10 -19.07
N PHE A 273 -14.73 0.33 -17.78
CA PHE A 273 -14.29 1.61 -17.24
C PHE A 273 -12.93 2.03 -17.83
N ALA A 274 -11.94 1.13 -17.82
CA ALA A 274 -10.62 1.42 -18.36
C ALA A 274 -10.66 1.71 -19.86
N LEU A 275 -11.40 0.91 -20.63
CA LEU A 275 -11.54 1.10 -22.07
C LEU A 275 -12.31 2.38 -22.40
N ALA A 276 -13.46 2.61 -21.76
CA ALA A 276 -14.26 3.83 -21.96
C ALA A 276 -13.45 5.08 -21.60
N SER A 277 -12.69 5.04 -20.51
CA SER A 277 -11.80 6.11 -20.09
C SER A 277 -10.74 6.44 -21.13
N VAL A 278 -10.02 5.43 -21.63
CA VAL A 278 -8.99 5.63 -22.67
C VAL A 278 -9.62 6.17 -23.95
N VAL A 279 -10.72 5.57 -24.42
CA VAL A 279 -11.37 5.96 -25.66
C VAL A 279 -11.89 7.40 -25.59
N THR A 280 -12.58 7.76 -24.51
CA THR A 280 -13.16 9.10 -24.35
C THR A 280 -12.09 10.18 -24.18
N THR A 281 -11.09 9.96 -23.32
CA THR A 281 -9.98 10.91 -23.12
C THR A 281 -9.13 11.07 -24.36
N PHE A 282 -8.83 9.98 -25.08
CA PHE A 282 -8.10 10.02 -26.34
C PHE A 282 -8.89 10.74 -27.43
N ALA A 283 -10.17 10.40 -27.60
CA ALA A 283 -11.02 11.03 -28.62
C ALA A 283 -11.12 12.55 -28.40
N LEU A 284 -11.39 13.00 -27.17
CA LEU A 284 -11.47 14.42 -26.85
C LEU A 284 -10.10 15.11 -26.97
N GLY A 285 -9.05 14.51 -26.41
CA GLY A 285 -7.69 15.06 -26.47
C GLY A 285 -7.19 15.20 -27.90
N MET A 286 -7.41 14.20 -28.75
CA MET A 286 -7.06 14.22 -30.17
C MET A 286 -7.89 15.25 -30.95
N ALA A 287 -9.21 15.31 -30.72
CA ALA A 287 -10.07 16.30 -31.39
C ALA A 287 -9.61 17.73 -31.09
N VAL A 288 -9.30 18.03 -29.82
CA VAL A 288 -8.76 19.32 -29.40
C VAL A 288 -7.36 19.57 -29.99
N ALA A 289 -6.50 18.56 -30.01
CA ALA A 289 -5.15 18.66 -30.58
C ALA A 289 -5.19 19.01 -32.06
N LEU A 290 -6.03 18.33 -32.84
CA LEU A 290 -6.22 18.60 -34.28
C LEU A 290 -6.78 20.00 -34.51
N ALA A 291 -7.78 20.42 -33.71
CA ALA A 291 -8.36 21.75 -33.81
C ALA A 291 -7.30 22.85 -33.57
N LEU A 292 -6.48 22.71 -32.53
CA LEU A 292 -5.43 23.69 -32.17
C LEU A 292 -4.12 23.53 -32.95
N HIS A 293 -3.98 22.48 -33.76
CA HIS A 293 -2.89 22.32 -34.71
C HIS A 293 -3.17 23.05 -36.04
N SER A 294 -4.45 23.31 -36.35
CA SER A 294 -4.84 24.02 -37.56
C SER A 294 -4.31 25.47 -37.57
N PRO A 295 -3.63 25.91 -38.66
CA PRO A 295 -3.18 27.29 -38.83
C PRO A 295 -4.32 28.33 -38.82
N ARG A 296 -5.57 27.89 -39.01
CA ARG A 296 -6.75 28.76 -39.07
C ARG A 296 -7.19 29.27 -37.68
N VAL A 297 -6.79 28.58 -36.61
CA VAL A 297 -7.18 28.96 -35.24
C VAL A 297 -6.24 30.04 -34.72
N LYS A 298 -6.80 31.19 -34.35
CA LYS A 298 -6.07 32.29 -33.70
C LYS A 298 -6.09 32.12 -32.19
N GLY A 299 -5.10 32.68 -31.50
CA GLY A 299 -5.03 32.65 -30.02
C GLY A 299 -4.73 31.26 -29.43
N THR A 300 -4.15 30.35 -30.21
CA THR A 300 -3.87 28.97 -29.79
C THR A 300 -3.12 28.89 -28.46
N ARG A 301 -2.19 29.80 -28.18
CA ARG A 301 -1.47 29.84 -26.88
C ARG A 301 -2.42 29.92 -25.68
N ILE A 302 -3.44 30.76 -25.72
CA ILE A 302 -4.39 30.93 -24.63
C ILE A 302 -5.23 29.67 -24.45
N TYR A 303 -5.79 29.13 -25.54
CA TYR A 303 -6.55 27.88 -25.50
C TYR A 303 -5.72 26.72 -24.94
N ARG A 304 -4.47 26.56 -25.38
CA ARG A 304 -3.57 25.51 -24.87
C ARG A 304 -3.36 25.64 -23.37
N THR A 305 -3.09 26.85 -22.87
CA THR A 305 -2.89 27.07 -21.43
C THR A 305 -4.15 26.70 -20.64
N LEU A 306 -5.33 27.18 -21.06
CA LEU A 306 -6.58 26.91 -20.35
C LEU A 306 -6.96 25.43 -20.34
N LEU A 307 -6.74 24.71 -21.45
CA LEU A 307 -7.12 23.31 -21.59
C LEU A 307 -6.20 22.35 -20.84
N ILE A 308 -4.98 22.78 -20.46
CA ILE A 308 -4.04 22.01 -19.64
C ILE A 308 -4.34 22.15 -18.14
N LEU A 309 -5.05 23.21 -17.73
CA LEU A 309 -5.34 23.50 -16.32
C LEU A 309 -5.89 22.31 -15.51
N PRO A 310 -6.84 21.49 -16.02
CA PRO A 310 -7.34 20.35 -15.25
C PRO A 310 -6.25 19.35 -14.83
N TYR A 311 -5.23 19.17 -15.67
CA TYR A 311 -4.11 18.26 -15.41
C TYR A 311 -3.01 18.91 -14.58
N ALA A 312 -2.89 20.24 -14.61
CA ALA A 312 -1.92 20.99 -13.82
C ALA A 312 -2.30 21.04 -12.31
N MET A 313 -3.59 20.89 -11.99
CA MET A 313 -4.06 20.92 -10.61
C MET A 313 -3.86 19.57 -9.90
N PRO A 314 -3.62 19.57 -8.56
CA PRO A 314 -3.51 18.33 -7.80
C PRO A 314 -4.79 17.48 -7.91
N ALA A 315 -4.66 16.28 -8.47
CA ALA A 315 -5.80 15.40 -8.76
C ALA A 315 -6.63 15.09 -7.51
N PHE A 316 -5.99 14.87 -6.35
CA PHE A 316 -6.68 14.59 -5.08
C PHE A 316 -7.72 15.66 -4.72
N ALA A 317 -7.34 16.94 -4.79
CA ALA A 317 -8.24 18.06 -4.48
C ALA A 317 -9.38 18.13 -5.51
N MET A 318 -9.06 17.96 -6.80
CA MET A 318 -10.07 18.01 -7.84
C MET A 318 -11.10 16.89 -7.73
N LEU A 319 -10.70 15.67 -7.33
CA LEU A 319 -11.62 14.56 -7.13
C LEU A 319 -12.65 14.84 -6.03
N LEU A 320 -12.23 15.46 -4.92
CA LEU A 320 -13.13 15.87 -3.84
C LEU A 320 -14.08 16.99 -4.28
N VAL A 321 -13.58 17.98 -5.03
CA VAL A 321 -14.41 19.04 -5.62
C VAL A 321 -15.47 18.43 -6.55
N TRP A 322 -15.08 17.49 -7.41
CA TRP A 322 -16.03 16.79 -8.30
C TRP A 322 -17.08 15.99 -7.54
N ARG A 323 -16.70 15.29 -6.46
CA ARG A 323 -17.65 14.62 -5.58
C ARG A 323 -18.69 15.60 -5.03
N ASP A 324 -18.24 16.73 -4.52
CA ASP A 324 -19.14 17.73 -3.91
C ASP A 324 -20.01 18.42 -4.99
N MET A 325 -19.48 18.62 -6.20
CA MET A 325 -20.24 19.12 -7.35
C MET A 325 -21.35 18.17 -7.81
N PHE A 326 -21.15 16.86 -7.66
CA PHE A 326 -22.14 15.82 -7.93
C PHE A 326 -23.16 15.61 -6.81
N ASN A 327 -23.03 16.30 -5.68
CA ASN A 327 -23.98 16.16 -4.59
C ASN A 327 -25.40 16.52 -5.07
N LYS A 328 -26.39 15.72 -4.67
CA LYS A 328 -27.78 15.89 -5.10
C LYS A 328 -28.37 17.23 -4.62
N ASP A 329 -28.23 17.51 -3.33
CA ASP A 329 -28.93 18.61 -2.65
C ASP A 329 -28.23 19.97 -2.81
N PHE A 330 -26.90 19.97 -2.80
CA PHE A 330 -26.10 21.19 -2.83
C PHE A 330 -25.09 21.28 -3.98
N GLY A 331 -25.00 20.26 -4.83
CA GLY A 331 -24.01 20.18 -5.89
C GLY A 331 -24.21 21.26 -6.97
N LEU A 332 -23.09 21.85 -7.40
CA LEU A 332 -23.09 22.89 -8.42
C LEU A 332 -23.71 22.41 -9.74
N ILE A 333 -23.49 21.15 -10.12
CA ILE A 333 -23.95 20.61 -11.42
C ILE A 333 -25.48 20.62 -11.49
N ASN A 334 -26.14 20.11 -10.45
CA ASN A 334 -27.61 20.11 -10.38
C ASN A 334 -28.18 21.52 -10.34
N ARG A 335 -27.55 22.43 -9.58
CA ARG A 335 -27.99 23.84 -9.51
C ARG A 335 -27.88 24.56 -10.86
N VAL A 336 -26.81 24.32 -11.62
CA VAL A 336 -26.60 24.96 -12.93
C VAL A 336 -27.49 24.35 -14.01
N LEU A 337 -27.68 23.03 -13.98
CA LEU A 337 -28.53 22.33 -14.96
C LEU A 337 -30.03 22.44 -14.64
N GLY A 338 -30.40 22.87 -13.43
CA GLY A 338 -31.79 22.90 -12.96
C GLY A 338 -32.38 21.49 -12.78
N THR A 339 -31.54 20.51 -12.45
CA THR A 339 -31.91 19.09 -12.30
C THR A 339 -31.78 18.63 -10.86
N ASP A 340 -32.52 17.58 -10.47
CA ASP A 340 -32.38 16.90 -9.16
C ASP A 340 -31.82 15.47 -9.34
N LEU A 341 -30.84 15.32 -10.23
CA LEU A 341 -30.27 14.02 -10.55
C LEU A 341 -29.36 13.55 -9.42
N ASP A 342 -29.60 12.33 -8.92
CA ASP A 342 -28.66 11.68 -8.02
C ASP A 342 -27.51 11.06 -8.81
N TRP A 343 -26.46 11.85 -9.02
CA TRP A 343 -25.27 11.45 -9.79
C TRP A 343 -24.56 10.24 -9.19
N LEU A 344 -24.62 10.04 -7.86
CA LEU A 344 -23.89 8.98 -7.18
C LEU A 344 -24.79 7.88 -6.59
N GLY A 345 -26.11 8.08 -6.60
CA GLY A 345 -27.06 7.15 -5.98
C GLY A 345 -27.40 5.91 -6.79
N THR A 346 -27.39 5.98 -8.13
CA THR A 346 -27.68 4.80 -8.98
C THR A 346 -26.42 4.22 -9.62
N PRO A 347 -26.37 2.91 -9.91
CA PRO A 347 -25.19 2.30 -10.53
C PRO A 347 -24.81 2.95 -11.86
N MET A 348 -25.79 3.29 -12.71
CA MET A 348 -25.51 3.89 -14.01
C MET A 348 -25.05 5.35 -13.88
N SER A 349 -25.74 6.15 -13.06
CA SER A 349 -25.34 7.55 -12.85
C SER A 349 -23.95 7.66 -12.25
N ALA A 350 -23.62 6.85 -11.25
CA ALA A 350 -22.31 6.85 -10.61
C ALA A 350 -21.19 6.44 -11.58
N ARG A 351 -21.44 5.41 -12.41
CA ARG A 351 -20.50 4.97 -13.46
C ARG A 351 -20.25 6.05 -14.51
N LEU A 352 -21.30 6.73 -14.96
CA LEU A 352 -21.18 7.85 -15.88
C LEU A 352 -20.45 9.03 -15.24
N GLY A 353 -20.76 9.35 -13.98
CA GLY A 353 -20.06 10.37 -13.20
C GLY A 353 -18.56 10.13 -13.13
N LEU A 354 -18.15 8.89 -12.85
CA LEU A 354 -16.72 8.52 -12.85
C LEU A 354 -16.05 8.69 -14.21
N ILE A 355 -16.71 8.27 -15.30
CA ILE A 355 -16.17 8.45 -16.66
C ILE A 355 -16.05 9.95 -17.00
N LEU A 356 -17.01 10.78 -16.60
CA LEU A 356 -16.98 12.23 -16.82
C LEU A 356 -15.83 12.91 -16.06
N VAL A 357 -15.63 12.57 -14.79
CA VAL A 357 -14.52 13.10 -13.99
C VAL A 357 -13.18 12.68 -14.59
N ASN A 358 -13.08 11.41 -14.96
CA ASN A 358 -11.86 10.89 -15.56
C ASN A 358 -11.59 11.49 -16.95
N LEU A 359 -12.64 11.73 -17.73
CA LEU A 359 -12.54 12.45 -19.00
C LEU A 359 -11.96 13.85 -18.76
N TRP A 360 -12.50 14.61 -17.81
CA TRP A 360 -12.07 15.97 -17.50
C TRP A 360 -10.61 16.04 -17.02
N LEU A 361 -10.19 15.10 -16.16
CA LEU A 361 -8.80 15.02 -15.68
C LEU A 361 -7.83 14.45 -16.72
N GLY A 362 -8.29 13.52 -17.56
CA GLY A 362 -7.44 12.72 -18.45
C GLY A 362 -7.29 13.26 -19.87
N PHE A 363 -8.27 13.99 -20.40
CA PHE A 363 -8.17 14.54 -21.76
C PHE A 363 -6.98 15.49 -21.97
N PRO A 364 -6.52 16.30 -20.99
CA PRO A 364 -5.40 17.21 -21.23
C PRO A 364 -4.09 16.47 -21.43
N TYR A 365 -3.89 15.34 -20.74
CA TYR A 365 -2.75 14.45 -20.98
C TYR A 365 -2.77 13.94 -22.43
N MET A 366 -3.91 13.42 -22.90
CA MET A 366 -4.08 12.93 -24.27
C MET A 366 -3.90 14.04 -25.30
N PHE A 367 -4.41 15.23 -25.01
CA PHE A 367 -4.21 16.44 -25.82
C PHE A 367 -2.72 16.78 -25.97
N LEU A 368 -1.96 16.77 -24.86
CA LEU A 368 -0.53 17.09 -24.86
C LEU A 368 0.28 16.09 -25.68
N VAL A 369 0.12 14.80 -25.42
CA VAL A 369 0.87 13.75 -26.12
C VAL A 369 0.51 13.70 -27.61
N THR A 370 -0.77 13.88 -27.95
CA THR A 370 -1.21 13.93 -29.35
C THR A 370 -0.68 15.17 -30.05
N THR A 371 -0.62 16.31 -29.37
CA THR A 371 -0.03 17.55 -29.93
C THR A 371 1.46 17.38 -30.21
N GLY A 372 2.20 16.69 -29.33
CA GLY A 372 3.61 16.35 -29.56
C GLY A 372 3.80 15.39 -30.73
N ALA A 373 3.00 14.32 -30.78
CA ALA A 373 3.03 13.34 -31.88
C ALA A 373 2.67 13.98 -33.23
N LEU A 374 1.67 14.87 -33.28
CA LEU A 374 1.31 15.62 -34.48
C LEU A 374 2.46 16.49 -35.01
N GLN A 375 3.30 17.05 -34.13
CA GLN A 375 4.44 17.87 -34.54
C GLN A 375 5.59 17.05 -35.12
N ALA A 376 5.66 15.75 -34.80
CA ALA A 376 6.68 14.85 -35.35
C ALA A 376 6.36 14.38 -36.77
N ILE A 377 5.10 14.49 -37.22
CA ILE A 377 4.70 14.08 -38.57
C ILE A 377 5.24 15.10 -39.59
N PRO A 378 6.05 14.66 -40.58
CA PRO A 378 6.55 15.56 -41.63
C PRO A 378 5.40 16.18 -42.43
N ARG A 379 5.46 17.50 -42.64
CA ARG A 379 4.42 18.25 -43.38
C ARG A 379 4.26 17.76 -44.82
N GLU A 380 5.35 17.29 -45.43
CA GLU A 380 5.39 16.76 -46.79
C GLU A 380 4.38 15.63 -47.01
N LEU A 381 4.12 14.78 -46.01
CA LEU A 381 3.13 13.71 -46.11
C LEU A 381 1.70 14.25 -46.23
N THR A 382 1.39 15.31 -45.48
CA THR A 382 0.08 15.96 -45.57
C THR A 382 -0.08 16.77 -46.85
N GLU A 383 0.99 17.42 -47.33
CA GLU A 383 0.99 18.17 -48.60
C GLU A 383 0.85 17.24 -49.81
N ALA A 384 1.60 16.13 -49.84
CA ALA A 384 1.50 15.10 -50.87
C ALA A 384 0.07 14.54 -50.98
N SER A 385 -0.57 14.24 -49.83
CA SER A 385 -1.96 13.78 -49.83
C SER A 385 -2.95 14.80 -50.42
N GLY A 386 -2.66 16.10 -50.28
CA GLY A 386 -3.45 17.17 -50.88
C GLY A 386 -3.27 17.25 -52.40
N ILE A 387 -2.05 17.01 -52.89
CA ILE A 387 -1.73 16.93 -54.33
C ILE A 387 -2.47 15.74 -54.97
N ASP A 388 -2.55 14.61 -54.25
CA ASP A 388 -3.30 13.42 -54.68
C ASP A 388 -4.84 13.58 -54.61
N GLY A 389 -5.33 14.78 -54.27
CA GLY A 389 -6.76 15.10 -54.21
C GLY A 389 -7.48 14.54 -52.98
N ALA A 390 -6.76 14.11 -51.94
CA ALA A 390 -7.39 13.62 -50.72
C ALA A 390 -8.08 14.77 -49.96
N SER A 391 -9.33 14.56 -49.56
CA SER A 391 -10.04 15.48 -48.67
C SER A 391 -9.41 15.50 -47.26
N PRO A 392 -9.63 16.53 -46.44
CA PRO A 392 -9.06 16.60 -45.08
C PRO A 392 -9.40 15.39 -44.20
N TRP A 393 -10.60 14.83 -44.35
CA TRP A 393 -10.99 13.62 -43.62
C TRP A 393 -10.28 12.38 -44.15
N GLN A 394 -10.08 12.27 -45.47
CA GLN A 394 -9.32 11.17 -46.07
C GLN A 394 -7.84 11.24 -45.67
N SER A 395 -7.23 12.43 -45.73
CA SER A 395 -5.86 12.66 -45.27
C SER A 395 -5.71 12.34 -43.77
N PHE A 396 -6.65 12.78 -42.93
CA PHE A 396 -6.67 12.41 -41.52
C PHE A 396 -6.76 10.89 -41.30
N ARG A 397 -7.77 10.23 -41.88
CA ARG A 397 -8.05 8.80 -41.66
C ARG A 397 -6.95 7.89 -42.21
N ARG A 398 -6.35 8.23 -43.36
CA ARG A 398 -5.43 7.37 -44.11
C ARG A 398 -3.96 7.70 -43.90
N VAL A 399 -3.61 8.94 -43.53
CA VAL A 399 -2.21 9.37 -43.35
C VAL A 399 -1.95 9.72 -41.89
N VAL A 400 -2.65 10.73 -41.36
CA VAL A 400 -2.33 11.28 -40.03
C VAL A 400 -2.65 10.30 -38.90
N LEU A 401 -3.85 9.72 -38.87
CA LEU A 401 -4.30 8.84 -37.79
C LEU A 401 -3.45 7.56 -37.69
N PRO A 402 -3.13 6.83 -38.77
CA PRO A 402 -2.22 5.69 -38.68
C PRO A 402 -0.84 6.06 -38.12
N LEU A 403 -0.24 7.15 -38.59
CA LEU A 403 1.07 7.63 -38.09
C LEU A 403 1.00 8.04 -36.61
N LEU A 404 -0.08 8.70 -36.21
CA LEU A 404 -0.32 9.01 -34.79
C LEU A 404 -0.46 7.75 -33.95
N LEU A 405 -1.19 6.74 -34.43
CA LEU A 405 -1.40 5.51 -33.67
C LEU A 405 -0.09 4.73 -33.46
N VAL A 406 0.87 4.78 -34.39
CA VAL A 406 2.20 4.19 -34.16
C VAL A 406 2.87 4.83 -32.94
N ALA A 407 2.89 6.17 -32.87
CA ALA A 407 3.51 6.89 -31.76
C ALA A 407 2.70 6.82 -30.45
N LEU A 408 1.37 6.79 -30.53
CA LEU A 408 0.49 6.93 -29.36
C LEU A 408 0.07 5.58 -28.75
N THR A 409 0.15 4.47 -29.49
CA THR A 409 -0.32 3.17 -28.97
C THR A 409 0.36 2.76 -27.65
N PRO A 410 1.69 2.87 -27.47
CA PRO A 410 2.33 2.61 -26.17
C PRO A 410 1.75 3.44 -25.02
N LEU A 411 1.40 4.70 -25.30
CA LEU A 411 0.81 5.62 -24.32
C LEU A 411 -0.66 5.25 -24.02
N LEU A 412 -1.41 4.81 -25.02
CA LEU A 412 -2.78 4.31 -24.85
C LEU A 412 -2.81 3.03 -24.02
N ILE A 413 -1.86 2.10 -24.23
CA ILE A 413 -1.71 0.89 -23.42
C ILE A 413 -1.37 1.26 -21.97
N SER A 414 -0.44 2.20 -21.79
CA SER A 414 -0.07 2.71 -20.46
C SER A 414 -1.26 3.38 -19.76
N SER A 415 -2.05 4.15 -20.50
CA SER A 415 -3.27 4.79 -20.00
C SER A 415 -4.34 3.76 -19.63
N PHE A 416 -4.47 2.67 -20.39
CA PHE A 416 -5.36 1.55 -20.03
C PHE A 416 -4.92 0.91 -18.71
N ALA A 417 -3.64 0.58 -18.56
CA ALA A 417 -3.08 -0.02 -17.35
C ALA A 417 -3.26 0.88 -16.11
N PHE A 418 -3.09 2.20 -16.29
CA PHE A 418 -3.36 3.21 -15.26
C PHE A 418 -4.85 3.23 -14.88
N ASN A 419 -5.75 3.32 -15.86
CA ASN A 419 -7.19 3.40 -15.59
C ASN A 419 -7.76 2.12 -14.98
N PHE A 420 -7.22 0.95 -15.34
CA PHE A 420 -7.59 -0.33 -14.73
C PHE A 420 -7.30 -0.39 -13.22
N ASN A 421 -6.37 0.46 -12.74
CA ASN A 421 -5.94 0.54 -11.35
C ASN A 421 -6.19 1.93 -10.75
N ASN A 422 -7.16 2.70 -11.26
CA ASN A 422 -7.41 4.08 -10.83
C ASN A 422 -8.13 4.14 -9.47
N PHE A 423 -7.41 3.74 -8.42
CA PHE A 423 -7.88 3.64 -7.05
C PHE A 423 -8.41 4.98 -6.53
N ASN A 424 -7.65 6.06 -6.71
CA ASN A 424 -7.96 7.37 -6.14
C ASN A 424 -9.27 7.95 -6.68
N LEU A 425 -9.52 7.83 -7.99
CA LEU A 425 -10.74 8.31 -8.60
C LEU A 425 -11.98 7.67 -7.95
N VAL A 426 -12.01 6.34 -7.85
CA VAL A 426 -13.16 5.64 -7.28
C VAL A 426 -13.24 5.85 -5.77
N ARG A 427 -12.13 5.76 -5.04
CA ARG A 427 -12.12 5.90 -3.57
C ARG A 427 -12.55 7.29 -3.10
N LEU A 428 -12.22 8.33 -3.85
CA LEU A 428 -12.48 9.72 -3.46
C LEU A 428 -13.80 10.27 -4.00
N VAL A 429 -14.28 9.80 -5.15
CA VAL A 429 -15.54 10.30 -5.75
C VAL A 429 -16.74 9.48 -5.29
N THR A 430 -16.67 8.14 -5.35
CA THR A 430 -17.82 7.26 -5.06
C THR A 430 -17.62 6.39 -3.82
N ALA A 431 -16.38 6.30 -3.32
CA ALA A 431 -15.95 5.31 -2.35
C ALA A 431 -16.31 3.87 -2.75
N GLY A 432 -16.50 3.59 -4.05
CA GLY A 432 -16.96 2.30 -4.58
C GLY A 432 -18.47 2.16 -4.77
N GLY A 433 -19.27 3.06 -4.17
CA GLY A 433 -20.73 3.01 -4.19
C GLY A 433 -21.38 3.20 -5.57
N PRO A 434 -22.72 3.07 -5.68
CA PRO A 434 -23.63 2.70 -4.60
C PRO A 434 -23.46 1.22 -4.19
N TYR A 435 -23.87 0.92 -2.96
CA TYR A 435 -23.82 -0.44 -2.40
C TYR A 435 -25.21 -1.08 -2.42
N ALA A 436 -25.24 -2.41 -2.46
CA ALA A 436 -26.51 -3.13 -2.32
C ALA A 436 -26.91 -3.17 -0.84
N VAL A 437 -28.20 -3.13 -0.55
CA VAL A 437 -28.72 -3.08 0.84
C VAL A 437 -28.27 -4.30 1.67
N ASP A 438 -28.12 -5.44 1.00
CA ASP A 438 -27.69 -6.72 1.56
C ASP A 438 -26.16 -6.91 1.57
N ASN A 439 -25.40 -6.02 0.91
CA ASN A 439 -23.96 -6.21 0.76
C ASN A 439 -23.19 -4.89 0.60
N ASN A 440 -22.42 -4.56 1.65
CA ASN A 440 -21.53 -3.39 1.70
C ASN A 440 -20.06 -3.74 1.40
N LEU A 441 -19.74 -4.99 1.06
CA LEU A 441 -18.38 -5.43 0.76
C LEU A 441 -17.97 -5.05 -0.67
N VAL A 442 -18.92 -4.92 -1.60
CA VAL A 442 -18.66 -4.61 -3.00
C VAL A 442 -19.69 -3.62 -3.54
N GLY A 443 -19.23 -2.44 -3.92
CA GLY A 443 -20.05 -1.42 -4.53
C GLY A 443 -20.07 -1.52 -6.06
N LYS A 444 -21.02 -0.83 -6.68
CA LYS A 444 -21.30 -0.96 -8.12
C LYS A 444 -20.32 -0.20 -9.02
N THR A 445 -19.46 0.63 -8.45
CA THR A 445 -18.39 1.35 -9.17
C THR A 445 -16.99 0.90 -8.81
N ASP A 446 -16.84 -0.07 -7.90
CA ASP A 446 -15.53 -0.59 -7.52
C ASP A 446 -14.73 -1.10 -8.71
N LEU A 447 -13.44 -0.81 -8.70
CA LEU A 447 -12.46 -1.50 -9.53
C LEU A 447 -11.87 -2.65 -8.73
N LEU A 448 -11.18 -3.59 -9.40
CA LEU A 448 -10.55 -4.71 -8.68
C LEU A 448 -9.58 -4.21 -7.61
N ILE A 449 -8.89 -3.09 -7.84
CA ILE A 449 -7.98 -2.51 -6.85
C ILE A 449 -8.69 -1.92 -5.63
N THR A 450 -9.85 -1.25 -5.79
CA THR A 450 -10.61 -0.70 -4.65
C THR A 450 -11.29 -1.82 -3.87
N TYR A 451 -11.81 -2.83 -4.55
CA TYR A 451 -12.30 -4.06 -3.93
C TYR A 451 -11.19 -4.75 -3.11
N THR A 452 -10.01 -4.94 -3.70
CA THR A 452 -8.86 -5.56 -3.02
C THR A 452 -8.44 -4.76 -1.77
N TYR A 453 -8.39 -3.44 -1.89
CA TYR A 453 -8.09 -2.56 -0.76
C TYR A 453 -9.11 -2.71 0.37
N ARG A 454 -10.41 -2.76 0.04
CA ARG A 454 -11.46 -2.95 1.04
C ARG A 454 -11.28 -4.26 1.79
N LEU A 455 -10.95 -5.36 1.10
CA LEU A 455 -10.67 -6.66 1.75
C LEU A 455 -9.43 -6.65 2.64
N ALA A 456 -8.41 -5.89 2.25
CA ALA A 456 -7.18 -5.78 3.01
C ALA A 456 -7.35 -4.93 4.27
N PHE A 457 -8.04 -3.80 4.19
CA PHE A 457 -7.94 -2.74 5.21
C PHE A 457 -9.27 -2.28 5.83
N GLU A 458 -10.41 -2.51 5.19
CA GLU A 458 -11.69 -1.96 5.63
C GLU A 458 -12.71 -3.06 6.01
N GLY A 459 -12.53 -4.29 5.55
CA GLY A 459 -13.31 -5.45 6.00
C GLY A 459 -12.99 -5.76 7.47
N GLY A 460 -13.99 -6.24 8.23
CA GLY A 460 -13.85 -6.54 9.67
C GLY A 460 -12.76 -7.57 10.04
N SER A 461 -12.05 -8.12 9.06
CA SER A 461 -10.80 -8.88 9.19
C SER A 461 -9.88 -8.47 8.03
N GLY A 462 -8.68 -7.97 8.29
CA GLY A 462 -7.73 -7.62 7.23
C GLY A 462 -7.16 -8.85 6.53
N GLN A 463 -7.65 -9.19 5.33
CA GLN A 463 -7.26 -10.43 4.62
C GLN A 463 -6.11 -10.18 3.64
N PHE A 464 -4.92 -9.84 4.14
CA PHE A 464 -3.79 -9.40 3.31
C PHE A 464 -3.30 -10.44 2.29
N GLY A 465 -3.22 -11.72 2.67
CA GLY A 465 -2.82 -12.82 1.80
C GLY A 465 -3.81 -13.04 0.66
N PHE A 466 -5.10 -12.99 0.98
CA PHE A 466 -6.14 -13.09 -0.04
C PHE A 466 -6.17 -11.85 -0.96
N ALA A 467 -6.03 -10.65 -0.40
CA ALA A 467 -5.91 -9.42 -1.17
C ALA A 467 -4.70 -9.46 -2.13
N ALA A 468 -3.55 -9.97 -1.67
CA ALA A 468 -2.35 -10.14 -2.49
C ALA A 468 -2.56 -11.13 -3.66
N ALA A 469 -3.39 -12.17 -3.47
CA ALA A 469 -3.80 -13.06 -4.56
C ALA A 469 -4.65 -12.33 -5.62
N ILE A 470 -5.59 -11.48 -5.19
CA ILE A 470 -6.36 -10.64 -6.12
C ILE A 470 -5.43 -9.66 -6.85
N SER A 471 -4.49 -9.01 -6.16
CA SER A 471 -3.48 -8.15 -6.80
C SER A 471 -2.64 -8.89 -7.83
N THR A 472 -2.33 -10.16 -7.59
CA THR A 472 -1.63 -11.01 -8.56
C THR A 472 -2.48 -11.25 -9.81
N PHE A 473 -3.79 -11.50 -9.66
CA PHE A 473 -4.70 -11.60 -10.82
C PHE A 473 -4.77 -10.28 -11.59
N ILE A 474 -4.89 -9.15 -10.91
CA ILE A 474 -4.86 -7.81 -11.53
C ILE A 474 -3.59 -7.65 -12.37
N PHE A 475 -2.43 -7.95 -11.79
CA PHE A 475 -1.15 -7.89 -12.50
C PHE A 475 -1.14 -8.80 -13.73
N ALA A 476 -1.55 -10.07 -13.60
CA ALA A 476 -1.57 -11.02 -14.70
C ALA A 476 -2.50 -10.57 -15.84
N ILE A 477 -3.69 -10.03 -15.52
CA ILE A 477 -4.65 -9.53 -16.50
C ILE A 477 -4.08 -8.33 -17.25
N VAL A 478 -3.60 -7.31 -16.53
CA VAL A 478 -3.05 -6.09 -17.14
C VAL A 478 -1.78 -6.41 -17.95
N ALA A 479 -0.89 -7.26 -17.43
CA ALA A 479 0.31 -7.70 -18.15
C ALA A 479 -0.04 -8.45 -19.43
N THR A 480 -1.02 -9.38 -19.39
CA THR A 480 -1.45 -10.13 -20.57
C THR A 480 -2.02 -9.21 -21.65
N ILE A 481 -2.93 -8.30 -21.26
CA ILE A 481 -3.52 -7.33 -22.20
C ILE A 481 -2.42 -6.44 -22.79
N SER A 482 -1.49 -5.96 -21.96
CA SER A 482 -0.39 -5.10 -22.39
C SER A 482 0.54 -5.82 -23.37
N VAL A 483 0.95 -7.06 -23.07
CA VAL A 483 1.82 -7.85 -23.97
C VAL A 483 1.14 -8.10 -25.31
N ILE A 484 -0.14 -8.45 -25.32
CA ILE A 484 -0.90 -8.64 -26.57
C ILE A 484 -0.94 -7.34 -27.38
N ALA A 485 -1.22 -6.21 -26.71
CA ALA A 485 -1.29 -4.91 -27.36
C ALA A 485 0.07 -4.47 -27.94
N PHE A 486 1.15 -4.55 -27.15
CA PHE A 486 2.51 -4.22 -27.60
C PHE A 486 3.00 -5.09 -28.77
N ARG A 487 2.70 -6.40 -28.74
CA ARG A 487 3.07 -7.30 -29.86
C ARG A 487 2.38 -6.89 -31.17
N ARG A 488 1.12 -6.43 -31.11
CA ARG A 488 0.41 -5.94 -32.30
C ARG A 488 0.96 -4.60 -32.79
N THR A 489 1.47 -3.74 -31.90
CA THR A 489 2.09 -2.46 -32.28
C THR A 489 3.43 -2.64 -32.98
N ARG A 490 4.27 -3.58 -32.54
CA ARG A 490 5.56 -3.85 -33.23
C ARG A 490 5.37 -4.24 -34.70
N ALA A 491 4.33 -5.00 -35.01
CA ALA A 491 3.98 -5.33 -36.39
C ALA A 491 3.57 -4.10 -37.23
N GLN A 492 3.15 -3.00 -36.59
CA GLN A 492 2.88 -1.72 -37.27
C GLN A 492 4.16 -0.91 -37.45
N GLU A 493 5.04 -0.86 -36.43
CA GLU A 493 6.36 -0.21 -36.56
C GLU A 493 7.18 -0.79 -37.71
N GLU A 494 7.24 -2.12 -37.84
CA GLU A 494 7.99 -2.81 -38.92
C GLU A 494 7.45 -2.54 -40.34
N VAL A 495 6.22 -2.01 -40.49
CA VAL A 495 5.63 -1.67 -41.79
C VAL A 495 5.89 -0.21 -42.18
N TYR A 496 6.16 0.66 -41.21
CA TYR A 496 6.35 2.11 -41.42
C TYR A 496 7.79 2.59 -41.22
N THR A 497 8.70 1.69 -40.80
CA THR A 497 10.16 1.93 -40.75
C THR A 497 10.81 1.23 -41.93
#